data_AF-A0A443NTC6-F1
#
_entry.id   AF-A0A443NTC6-F1
#
_cell.length_a   1.000
_cell.length_b   1.000
_cell.length_c   1.000
_cell.angle_alpha   90.00
_cell.angle_beta   90.00
_cell.angle_gamma   90.00
#
_symmetry.space_group_name_H-M   'P 1'
#
loop_
_entity.id
_entity.type
_entity.pdbx_description
1 polymer ?
#
loop_
_entity_poly.entity_id
_entity_poly.type
_entity_poly.pdbx_seq_one_letter_code
_entity_poly.pdbx_strand_id
1 'polypeptide(L)'
;MATPFLAGLVVGAVAFAGRYGVQAWQAFKTRPVAPRFRKFYEGGFQPMMTRREAALILGIRENVAADKVKEAHRKVMVATTRMQVAATTLLPRSMRLKM
;
A
#
# COMPACT_ATOMS: atom_id res chain seq x y z
N MET A 1 3.35 50.12 -28.58
CA MET A 1 3.71 50.09 -27.15
C MET A 1 3.00 48.98 -26.34
N ALA A 2 1.86 48.42 -26.78
CA ALA A 2 1.11 47.39 -26.01
C ALA A 2 1.57 45.93 -26.20
N THR A 3 2.35 45.64 -27.24
CA THR A 3 2.79 44.28 -27.61
C THR A 3 3.68 43.57 -26.58
N PRO A 4 4.66 44.21 -25.91
CA PRO A 4 5.48 43.51 -24.92
C PRO A 4 4.71 43.16 -23.64
N PHE A 5 3.72 43.99 -23.27
CA PHE A 5 2.89 43.75 -22.08
C PHE A 5 1.95 42.56 -22.27
N LEU A 6 1.28 42.47 -23.43
CA LEU A 6 0.48 41.30 -23.77
C LEU A 6 1.32 40.02 -23.85
N ALA A 7 2.51 40.08 -24.45
CA ALA A 7 3.40 38.92 -24.53
C ALA A 7 3.80 38.42 -23.13
N GLY A 8 4.13 39.33 -22.21
CA GLY A 8 4.44 38.99 -20.83
C GLY A 8 3.27 38.34 -20.08
N LEU A 9 2.05 38.85 -20.26
CA LEU A 9 0.85 38.30 -19.64
C LEU A 9 0.54 36.87 -20.14
N VAL A 10 0.67 36.63 -21.45
CA VAL A 10 0.42 35.31 -22.04
C VAL A 10 1.43 34.28 -21.53
N VAL A 11 2.72 34.63 -21.53
CA VAL A 11 3.78 33.74 -21.04
C VAL A 11 3.59 33.43 -19.55
N GLY A 12 3.24 34.43 -18.74
CA GLY A 12 2.95 34.24 -17.32
C GLY A 12 1.76 33.32 -17.08
N ALA A 13 0.66 33.53 -17.81
CA ALA A 13 -0.54 32.69 -17.70
C ALA A 13 -0.27 31.24 -18.09
N VAL A 14 0.44 31.00 -19.20
CA VAL A 14 0.79 29.65 -19.66
C VAL A 14 1.71 28.94 -18.66
N ALA A 15 2.71 29.64 -18.11
CA ALA A 15 3.62 29.06 -17.11
C ALA A 15 2.89 28.63 -15.83
N PHE A 16 1.97 29.47 -15.33
CA PHE A 16 1.17 29.14 -14.15
C PHE A 16 0.22 27.98 -14.41
N ALA A 17 -0.52 28.00 -15.52
CA ALA A 17 -1.43 26.92 -15.88
C ALA A 17 -0.69 25.57 -16.05
N GLY A 18 0.48 25.59 -16.71
CA GLY A 18 1.33 24.41 -16.87
C GLY A 18 1.81 23.83 -15.54
N ARG A 19 2.30 24.67 -14.62
CA ARG A 19 2.75 24.24 -13.29
C ARG A 19 1.61 23.60 -12.48
N TYR A 20 0.44 24.23 -12.45
CA TYR A 20 -0.72 23.70 -11.73
C TYR A 20 -1.24 22.40 -12.36
N GLY A 21 -1.26 22.30 -13.69
CA GLY A 21 -1.64 21.09 -14.40
C GLY A 21 -0.74 19.91 -14.08
N VAL A 22 0.59 20.11 -14.11
CA VAL A 22 1.56 19.05 -13.77
C VAL A 22 1.44 18.65 -12.29
N GLN A 23 1.27 19.59 -11.37
CA GLN A 23 1.09 19.28 -9.95
C GLN A 23 -0.20 18.51 -9.69
N ALA A 24 -1.31 18.90 -10.31
CA ALA A 24 -2.59 18.18 -10.19
C ALA A 24 -2.50 16.77 -10.78
N TRP A 25 -1.84 16.62 -11.93
CA TRP A 25 -1.63 15.33 -12.59
C TRP A 25 -0.72 14.42 -11.79
N GLN A 26 0.37 14.96 -11.23
CA GLN A 26 1.25 14.23 -10.34
C GLN A 26 0.50 13.83 -9.08
N ALA A 27 -0.21 14.74 -8.42
CA ALA A 27 -1.03 14.43 -7.24
C ALA A 27 -2.13 13.41 -7.52
N PHE A 28 -2.62 13.29 -8.76
CA PHE A 28 -3.56 12.25 -9.16
C PHE A 28 -2.88 10.89 -9.40
N LYS A 29 -1.72 10.87 -10.08
CA LYS A 29 -0.94 9.65 -10.32
C LYS A 29 -0.23 9.12 -9.08
N THR A 30 0.20 10.00 -8.19
CA THR A 30 0.89 9.65 -6.93
C THR A 30 -0.09 9.45 -5.80
N ARG A 31 -1.42 9.53 -6.02
CA ARG A 31 -2.38 8.95 -5.08
C ARG A 31 -1.95 7.49 -4.94
N PRO A 32 -1.37 7.10 -3.79
CA PRO A 32 -1.37 5.69 -3.50
C PRO A 32 -2.86 5.35 -3.49
N VAL A 33 -3.26 4.23 -4.10
CA VAL A 33 -4.44 3.55 -3.57
C VAL A 33 -4.02 3.26 -2.14
N ALA A 34 -4.24 4.22 -1.24
CA ALA A 34 -3.82 4.13 0.14
C ALA A 34 -4.47 2.83 0.57
N PRO A 35 -3.68 1.77 0.86
CA PRO A 35 -4.27 0.57 1.38
C PRO A 35 -4.96 1.09 2.62
N ARG A 36 -6.28 1.16 2.57
CA ARG A 36 -7.12 1.75 3.61
C ARG A 36 -6.60 1.07 4.86
N PHE A 37 -5.78 1.78 5.64
CA PHE A 37 -5.03 1.17 6.71
C PHE A 37 -6.13 0.78 7.67
N ARG A 38 -6.60 -0.47 7.54
CA ARG A 38 -7.53 -1.10 8.43
C ARG A 38 -6.86 -0.86 9.76
N LYS A 39 -7.47 -0.04 10.61
CA LYS A 39 -6.96 0.28 11.94
C LYS A 39 -6.27 -0.97 12.45
N PHE A 40 -4.94 -0.90 12.55
CA PHE A 40 -4.20 -2.00 13.15
C PHE A 40 -4.86 -2.19 14.51
N TYR A 41 -5.30 -3.42 14.80
CA TYR A 41 -6.03 -3.68 16.04
C TYR A 41 -5.17 -3.17 17.20
N GLU A 42 -5.67 -2.14 17.89
CA GLU A 42 -4.89 -1.42 18.88
C GLU A 42 -4.71 -2.33 20.11
N GLY A 43 -3.46 -2.66 20.45
CA GLY A 43 -3.11 -3.51 21.58
C GLY A 43 -2.27 -4.74 21.21
N GLY A 44 -2.05 -5.62 22.19
CA GLY A 44 -1.41 -6.93 21.99
C GLY A 44 -2.44 -8.04 21.74
N PHE A 45 -1.98 -9.29 21.80
CA PHE A 45 -2.88 -10.44 21.82
C PHE A 45 -3.67 -10.49 23.13
N GLN A 46 -4.89 -11.01 23.09
CA GLN A 46 -5.67 -11.29 24.29
C GLN A 46 -4.95 -12.37 25.10
N PRO A 47 -5.06 -12.33 26.44
CA PRO A 47 -4.42 -13.33 27.30
C PRO A 47 -4.98 -14.75 27.10
N MET A 48 -6.20 -14.86 26.57
CA MET A 48 -6.84 -16.12 26.22
C MET A 48 -7.22 -16.09 24.74
N MET A 49 -6.82 -17.12 24.00
CA MET A 49 -7.06 -17.23 22.56
C MET A 49 -8.55 -17.40 22.26
N THR A 50 -9.22 -16.32 21.86
CA THR A 50 -10.64 -16.36 21.49
C THR A 50 -10.83 -16.70 20.01
N ARG A 51 -12.01 -17.21 19.64
CA ARG A 51 -12.34 -17.48 18.21
C ARG A 51 -12.25 -16.22 17.36
N ARG A 52 -12.58 -15.06 17.93
CA ARG A 52 -12.48 -13.76 17.26
C ARG A 52 -11.03 -13.44 16.94
N GLU A 53 -10.15 -13.57 17.93
CA GLU A 53 -8.72 -13.32 17.77
C GLU A 53 -8.08 -14.28 16.76
N ALA A 54 -8.41 -15.57 16.83
CA ALA A 54 -7.96 -16.55 15.86
C ALA A 54 -8.36 -16.16 14.42
N ALA A 55 -9.58 -15.67 14.23
CA ALA A 55 -10.06 -15.20 12.94
C ALA A 55 -9.26 -13.97 12.45
N LEU A 56 -8.92 -13.05 13.36
CA LEU A 56 -8.09 -11.88 13.02
C LEU A 56 -6.67 -12.25 12.63
N ILE A 57 -6.04 -13.19 13.34
CA ILE A 57 -4.67 -13.66 13.05
C ILE A 57 -4.62 -14.40 11.71
N LEU A 58 -5.59 -15.29 11.46
CA LEU A 58 -5.67 -16.08 10.23
C LEU A 58 -6.22 -15.29 9.03
N GLY A 59 -6.80 -14.10 9.27
CA GLY A 59 -7.42 -13.27 8.23
C GLY A 59 -8.71 -13.88 7.65
N ILE A 60 -9.43 -14.69 8.45
CA ILE A 60 -10.69 -15.36 8.06
C ILE A 60 -11.88 -14.77 8.82
N ARG A 61 -13.10 -15.13 8.41
CA ARG A 61 -14.32 -14.83 9.19
C ARG A 61 -14.48 -15.84 10.33
N GLU A 62 -15.19 -15.47 11.39
CA GLU A 62 -15.44 -16.35 12.55
C GLU A 62 -16.21 -17.64 12.20
N ASN A 63 -17.04 -17.61 11.16
CA ASN A 63 -17.88 -18.73 10.73
C ASN A 63 -17.40 -19.33 9.39
N VAL A 64 -16.23 -19.98 9.40
CA VAL A 64 -15.61 -20.55 8.21
C VAL A 64 -15.40 -22.07 8.39
N ALA A 65 -15.52 -22.83 7.30
CA ALA A 65 -15.31 -24.28 7.30
C ALA A 65 -13.87 -24.68 7.70
N ALA A 66 -13.72 -25.84 8.33
CA ALA A 66 -12.45 -26.33 8.88
C ALA A 66 -11.32 -26.44 7.84
N ASP A 67 -11.65 -26.74 6.59
CA ASP A 67 -10.67 -26.87 5.50
C ASP A 67 -9.95 -25.54 5.23
N LYS A 68 -10.70 -24.44 5.20
CA LYS A 68 -10.14 -23.09 5.01
C LYS A 68 -9.33 -22.61 6.20
N VAL A 69 -9.65 -23.09 7.41
CA VAL A 69 -8.85 -22.81 8.62
C VAL A 69 -7.47 -23.46 8.50
N LYS A 70 -7.41 -24.72 8.05
CA LYS A 70 -6.15 -25.46 7.87
C LYS A 70 -5.26 -24.83 6.80
N GLU A 71 -5.84 -24.39 5.69
CA GLU A 71 -5.12 -23.69 4.63
C GLU A 71 -4.57 -22.33 5.09
N ALA A 72 -5.40 -21.53 5.76
CA ALA A 72 -4.98 -20.25 6.31
C ALA A 72 -3.86 -20.43 7.35
N HIS A 73 -3.99 -21.43 8.21
CA HIS A 73 -2.96 -21.77 9.20
C HIS A 73 -1.63 -22.16 8.52
N ARG A 74 -1.66 -23.04 7.51
CA ARG A 74 -0.47 -23.40 6.74
C ARG A 74 0.18 -22.18 6.09
N LYS A 75 -0.63 -21.29 5.52
CA LYS A 75 -0.15 -20.06 4.87
C LYS A 75 0.55 -19.13 5.86
N VAL A 76 -0.02 -18.91 7.04
CA VAL A 76 0.59 -18.10 8.10
C VAL A 76 1.88 -18.73 8.61
N MET A 77 1.89 -20.04 8.84
CA MET A 77 3.09 -20.75 9.30
C MET A 77 4.24 -20.67 8.30
N VAL A 78 3.94 -20.87 7.01
CA VAL A 78 4.95 -20.78 5.94
C VAL A 78 5.51 -19.35 5.83
N ALA A 79 4.64 -18.34 5.87
CA ALA A 79 5.05 -16.93 5.81
C ALA A 79 5.93 -16.50 6.98
N THR A 80 5.63 -16.96 8.19
CA THR A 80 6.38 -16.61 9.41
C THR A 80 7.66 -17.45 9.57
N THR A 81 7.73 -18.61 8.92
CA THR A 81 8.92 -19.48 9.00
C THR A 81 10.16 -18.73 8.53
N ARG A 82 11.17 -18.68 9.39
CA ARG A 82 12.42 -17.88 9.27
C ARG A 82 13.10 -17.94 7.90
N MET A 83 12.91 -19.03 7.15
CA MET A 83 13.44 -19.20 5.79
C MET A 83 12.83 -18.25 4.75
N GLN A 84 11.54 -17.90 4.83
CA GLN A 84 10.90 -16.99 3.86
C GLN A 84 11.18 -15.52 4.13
N VAL A 85 11.26 -15.13 5.40
CA VAL A 85 11.66 -13.78 5.80
C VAL A 85 13.10 -13.51 5.33
N ALA A 86 13.99 -14.49 5.46
CA ALA A 86 15.33 -14.42 4.89
C ALA A 86 15.30 -14.29 3.35
N ALA A 87 14.52 -15.11 2.64
CA ALA A 87 14.47 -15.10 1.17
C ALA A 87 13.90 -13.80 0.55
N THR A 88 12.94 -13.14 1.23
CA THR A 88 12.33 -11.89 0.73
C THR A 88 13.14 -10.65 1.11
N THR A 89 13.86 -10.70 2.25
CA THR A 89 14.59 -9.55 2.80
C THR A 89 16.06 -9.52 2.38
N LEU A 90 16.67 -10.68 2.09
CA LEU A 90 18.07 -10.78 1.68
C LEU A 90 18.29 -10.74 0.16
N LEU A 91 17.22 -10.73 -0.66
CA LEU A 91 17.37 -10.49 -2.09
C LEU A 91 17.43 -8.97 -2.33
N PRO A 92 18.60 -8.42 -2.70
CA PRO A 92 18.72 -7.00 -3.00
C PRO A 92 17.74 -6.64 -4.11
N ARG A 93 17.01 -5.55 -3.90
CA ARG A 93 15.97 -5.01 -4.78
C ARG A 93 16.46 -4.72 -6.21
N SER A 94 17.76 -4.81 -6.47
CA SER A 94 18.41 -4.63 -7.76
C SER A 94 18.24 -5.79 -8.75
N MET A 95 17.77 -6.97 -8.32
CA MET A 95 17.63 -8.12 -9.23
C MET A 95 16.20 -8.41 -9.68
N ARG A 96 15.20 -7.67 -9.16
CA ARG A 96 13.79 -7.77 -9.57
C ARG A 96 13.42 -6.88 -10.76
N LEU A 97 14.38 -6.64 -11.67
CA LEU A 97 14.18 -5.84 -12.89
C LEU A 97 14.77 -6.48 -14.16
N LYS A 98 15.00 -7.81 -14.14
CA LYS A 98 15.33 -8.58 -15.33
C LYS A 98 14.54 -9.89 -15.38
N MET A 99 13.23 -9.78 -15.56
CA MET A 99 12.41 -10.75 -16.28
C MET A 99 11.24 -10.00 -16.88
#